data_AF-A0A3D0I2U0-F1
#
_entry.id   AF-A0A3D0I2U0-F1
#
_cell.length_a   1.000
_cell.length_b   1.000
_cell.length_c   1.000
_cell.angle_alpha   90.00
_cell.angle_beta   90.00
_cell.angle_gamma   90.00
#
_symmetry.space_group_name_H-M   'P 1'
#
loop_
_entity.id
_entity.type
_entity.pdbx_description
1 polymer ?
#
loop_
_entity_poly.entity_id
_entity_poly.type
_entity_poly.pdbx_seq_one_letter_code
_entity_poly.pdbx_strand_id
1 'polypeptide(L)'
;MVNTASMAGLTTGPLTAAHFMSKHAAVALSESLYHELALRPGCPVGVSVLCPELVRTRIFHAERNRPPHLKRDAVEDLPEETKQLEAAVSNMASLGANPRVLAERTLAAIRENRFWILPPEGDSWRKAARLRNRSIDDGTNPTLGGALAGEGL
;
A
#
# COMPACT_ATOMS: atom_id res chain seq x y z
N MET A 1 -9.17 14.34 -6.60
CA MET A 1 -8.62 13.09 -7.18
C MET A 1 -8.17 12.18 -6.06
N VAL A 2 -8.31 10.85 -6.20
CA VAL A 2 -7.81 9.88 -5.21
C VAL A 2 -6.93 8.86 -5.92
N ASN A 3 -5.66 8.77 -5.52
CA ASN A 3 -4.74 7.75 -6.02
C ASN A 3 -4.69 6.56 -5.05
N THR A 4 -4.87 5.33 -5.56
CA THR A 4 -4.77 4.12 -4.76
C THR A 4 -3.32 3.64 -4.65
N ALA A 5 -2.66 3.99 -3.56
CA ALA A 5 -1.38 3.46 -3.15
C ALA A 5 -1.56 2.17 -2.34
N SER A 6 -0.91 2.06 -1.18
CA SER A 6 -0.90 0.92 -0.25
C SER A 6 -0.17 1.34 1.03
N MET A 7 -0.38 0.65 2.15
CA MET A 7 0.61 0.68 3.24
C MET A 7 2.02 0.21 2.79
N ALA A 8 2.13 -0.53 1.69
CA ALA A 8 3.40 -0.79 0.99
C ALA A 8 4.03 0.46 0.33
N GLY A 9 3.32 1.59 0.25
CA GLY A 9 3.91 2.88 -0.12
C GLY A 9 4.56 3.62 1.06
N LEU A 10 4.36 3.11 2.28
CA LEU A 10 4.84 3.70 3.53
C LEU A 10 5.69 2.73 4.36
N THR A 11 5.89 1.51 3.86
CA THR A 11 6.63 0.42 4.49
C THR A 11 7.41 -0.33 3.41
N THR A 12 8.41 -1.12 3.78
CA THR A 12 9.20 -1.92 2.82
C THR A 12 9.47 -3.30 3.40
N GLY A 13 9.40 -4.33 2.57
CA GLY A 13 9.69 -5.71 2.92
C GLY A 13 10.32 -6.48 1.77
N PRO A 14 10.73 -7.74 2.00
CA PRO A 14 11.41 -8.54 1.00
C PRO A 14 10.45 -9.10 -0.08
N LEU A 15 11.03 -9.70 -1.12
CA LEU A 15 10.38 -10.54 -2.16
C LEU A 15 9.33 -9.87 -3.08
N THR A 16 8.89 -8.64 -2.79
CA THR A 16 7.91 -7.91 -3.63
C THR A 16 8.35 -6.48 -3.96
N ALA A 17 9.65 -6.29 -4.21
CA ALA A 17 10.28 -4.98 -4.40
C ALA A 17 9.58 -4.09 -5.47
N ALA A 18 9.17 -4.67 -6.60
CA ALA A 18 8.45 -3.93 -7.64
C ALA A 18 7.11 -3.35 -7.13
N HIS A 19 6.40 -4.08 -6.26
CA HIS A 19 5.18 -3.60 -5.63
C HIS A 19 5.48 -2.42 -4.70
N PHE A 20 6.43 -2.58 -3.76
CA PHE A 20 6.84 -1.51 -2.84
C PHE A 20 7.28 -0.25 -3.58
N MET A 21 8.16 -0.39 -4.58
CA MET A 21 8.64 0.72 -5.41
C MET A 21 7.46 1.46 -6.07
N SER A 22 6.57 0.74 -6.75
CA SER A 22 5.42 1.35 -7.44
C SER A 22 4.49 2.10 -6.49
N LYS A 23 4.31 1.60 -5.26
CA LYS A 23 3.43 2.19 -4.26
C LYS A 23 4.06 3.40 -3.57
N HIS A 24 5.38 3.41 -3.37
CA HIS A 24 6.09 4.63 -2.93
C HIS A 24 6.01 5.71 -4.00
N ALA A 25 6.22 5.35 -5.28
CA ALA A 25 6.10 6.31 -6.39
C ALA A 25 4.69 6.92 -6.46
N ALA A 26 3.64 6.12 -6.25
CA ALA A 26 2.27 6.63 -6.19
C ALA A 26 2.02 7.59 -5.01
N VAL A 27 2.64 7.34 -3.84
CA VAL A 27 2.58 8.25 -2.69
C VAL A 27 3.28 9.57 -3.03
N ALA A 28 4.55 9.50 -3.45
CA ALA A 28 5.34 10.68 -3.78
C ALA A 28 4.68 11.54 -4.87
N LEU A 29 4.17 10.92 -5.94
CA LEU A 29 3.41 11.60 -7.00
C LEU A 29 2.19 12.35 -6.43
N SER A 30 1.47 11.73 -5.50
CA SER A 30 0.28 12.32 -4.91
C SER A 30 0.62 13.50 -4.01
N GLU A 31 1.70 13.42 -3.24
CA GLU A 31 2.21 14.52 -2.41
C GLU A 31 2.66 15.70 -3.28
N SER A 32 3.45 15.44 -4.33
CA SER A 32 3.88 16.47 -5.28
C SER A 32 2.68 17.18 -5.90
N LEU A 33 1.70 16.42 -6.41
CA LEU A 33 0.52 17.01 -7.02
C LEU A 33 -0.35 17.80 -6.03
N TYR A 34 -0.46 17.35 -4.78
CA TYR A 34 -1.15 18.10 -3.72
C TYR A 34 -0.53 19.49 -3.55
N HIS A 35 0.81 19.57 -3.48
CA HIS A 35 1.51 20.85 -3.39
C HIS A 35 1.37 21.70 -4.65
N GLU A 36 1.52 21.10 -5.83
CA GLU A 36 1.41 21.81 -7.11
C GLU A 36 0.03 22.44 -7.32
N LEU A 37 -1.04 21.76 -6.91
CA LEU A 37 -2.40 22.30 -7.01
C LEU A 37 -2.66 23.39 -5.98
N ALA A 38 -2.10 23.27 -4.76
CA ALA A 38 -2.18 24.32 -3.74
C ALA A 38 -1.49 25.62 -4.18
N LEU A 39 -0.46 25.54 -5.02
CA LEU A 39 0.22 26.69 -5.61
C LEU A 39 -0.59 27.40 -6.71
N ARG A 40 -1.72 26.83 -7.18
CA ARG A 40 -2.55 27.42 -8.24
C ARG A 40 -3.72 28.21 -7.64
N PRO A 41 -3.71 29.55 -7.72
CA PRO A 41 -4.79 30.38 -7.19
C PRO A 41 -6.14 29.99 -7.79
N GLY A 42 -7.15 29.81 -6.93
CA GLY A 42 -8.52 29.49 -7.35
C GLY A 42 -8.73 28.06 -7.84
N CYS A 43 -7.75 27.16 -7.74
CA CYS A 43 -7.94 25.75 -8.10
C CYS A 43 -8.82 25.03 -7.06
N PRO A 44 -10.02 24.51 -7.43
CA PRO A 44 -10.91 23.84 -6.48
C PRO A 44 -10.62 22.34 -6.31
N VAL A 45 -9.53 21.84 -6.90
CA VAL A 45 -9.25 20.40 -6.99
C VAL A 45 -8.41 19.93 -5.80
N GLY A 46 -8.99 19.07 -4.96
CA GLY A 46 -8.27 18.37 -3.89
C GLY A 46 -7.60 17.07 -4.36
N VAL A 47 -6.57 16.63 -3.63
CA VAL A 47 -5.87 15.36 -3.84
C VAL A 47 -5.85 14.58 -2.54
N SER A 48 -6.11 13.28 -2.63
CA SER A 48 -5.90 12.33 -1.53
C SER A 48 -5.14 11.10 -2.03
N VAL A 49 -4.43 10.45 -1.14
CA VAL A 49 -3.80 9.15 -1.37
C VAL A 49 -4.37 8.11 -0.42
N LEU A 50 -4.82 7.01 -1.01
CA LEU A 50 -5.37 5.86 -0.30
C LEU A 50 -4.26 4.85 -0.06
N CYS A 51 -3.86 4.67 1.19
CA CYS A 51 -2.85 3.69 1.62
C CYS A 51 -3.51 2.61 2.48
N PRO A 52 -4.21 1.63 1.89
CA PRO A 52 -4.96 0.64 2.64
C PRO A 52 -4.06 -0.39 3.31
N GLU A 53 -4.59 -0.96 4.39
CA GLU A 53 -4.21 -2.24 4.98
C GLU A 53 -4.50 -3.42 4.02
N LEU A 54 -4.38 -4.66 4.51
CA LEU A 54 -4.88 -5.83 3.79
C LEU A 54 -6.41 -5.74 3.63
N VAL A 55 -6.91 -5.87 2.41
CA VAL A 55 -8.35 -5.77 2.10
C VAL A 55 -8.80 -7.02 1.36
N ARG A 56 -9.97 -7.54 1.72
CA ARG A 56 -10.62 -8.71 1.10
C ARG A 56 -10.97 -8.45 -0.37
N THR A 57 -10.00 -8.62 -1.25
CA THR A 57 -10.11 -8.44 -2.69
C THR A 57 -9.43 -9.59 -3.41
N ARG A 58 -9.53 -9.61 -4.75
CA ARG A 58 -8.83 -10.58 -5.60
C ARG A 58 -7.41 -10.13 -5.97
N ILE A 59 -6.77 -9.24 -5.21
CA ILE A 59 -5.46 -8.67 -5.59
C ILE A 59 -4.36 -9.73 -5.65
N PHE A 60 -4.43 -10.77 -4.81
CA PHE A 60 -3.45 -11.88 -4.81
C PHE A 60 -3.58 -12.81 -6.01
N HIS A 61 -4.63 -12.65 -6.81
CA HIS A 61 -4.78 -13.32 -8.10
C HIS A 61 -4.54 -12.35 -9.27
N ALA A 62 -3.74 -11.29 -9.08
CA ALA A 62 -3.54 -10.22 -10.06
C ALA A 62 -2.92 -10.70 -11.38
N GLU A 63 -2.22 -11.83 -11.38
CA GLU A 63 -1.66 -12.44 -12.60
C GLU A 63 -2.73 -12.67 -13.68
N ARG A 64 -4.00 -12.91 -13.31
CA ARG A 64 -5.11 -13.00 -14.27
C ARG A 64 -5.33 -11.72 -15.10
N ASN A 65 -4.85 -10.57 -14.62
CA ASN A 65 -4.99 -9.27 -15.26
C ASN A 65 -3.73 -8.89 -16.07
N ARG A 66 -2.68 -9.71 -16.07
CA ARG A 66 -1.42 -9.41 -16.75
C ARG A 66 -1.65 -9.39 -18.27
N PRO A 67 -1.29 -8.30 -18.97
CA PRO A 67 -1.45 -8.20 -20.41
C PRO A 67 -0.69 -9.33 -21.14
N PRO A 68 -1.20 -9.85 -22.28
CA PRO A 68 -0.57 -10.96 -23.01
C PRO A 68 0.92 -10.75 -23.31
N HIS A 69 1.32 -9.52 -23.68
CA HIS A 69 2.70 -9.17 -24.01
C HIS A 69 3.65 -9.08 -22.80
N LEU A 70 3.13 -9.17 -21.57
CA LEU A 70 3.90 -9.19 -20.33
C LEU A 70 3.74 -10.50 -19.56
N LYS A 71 3.04 -11.50 -20.13
CA LYS A 71 2.88 -12.83 -19.53
C LYS A 71 4.25 -13.43 -19.24
N ARG A 72 4.35 -14.10 -18.11
CA ARG A 72 5.53 -14.90 -17.78
C ARG A 72 5.41 -16.23 -18.52
N ASP A 73 6.51 -16.71 -19.08
CA ASP A 73 6.55 -17.98 -19.80
C ASP A 73 6.44 -19.19 -18.86
N ALA A 74 6.95 -19.08 -17.62
CA ALA A 74 6.75 -20.06 -16.55
C ALA A 74 6.64 -19.39 -15.17
N VAL A 75 5.61 -19.77 -14.41
CA VAL A 75 5.50 -19.43 -12.97
C VAL A 75 6.42 -20.33 -12.13
N GLU A 76 6.81 -21.48 -12.68
CA GLU A 76 7.65 -22.49 -12.03
C GLU A 76 9.07 -21.99 -11.72
N ASP A 77 9.56 -20.96 -12.42
CA ASP A 77 10.91 -20.41 -12.24
C ASP A 77 11.04 -19.39 -11.10
N LEU A 78 9.94 -19.06 -10.40
CA LEU A 78 10.05 -18.22 -9.21
C LEU A 78 10.81 -18.95 -8.09
N PRO A 79 11.68 -18.25 -7.34
CA PRO A 79 12.26 -18.79 -6.11
C PRO A 79 11.17 -19.32 -5.18
N GLU A 80 11.44 -20.44 -4.52
CA GLU A 80 10.46 -21.12 -3.68
C GLU A 80 9.94 -20.21 -2.55
N GLU A 81 10.79 -19.34 -2.02
CA GLU A 81 10.43 -18.35 -1.01
C GLU A 81 9.39 -17.35 -1.53
N THR A 82 9.46 -16.99 -2.82
CA THR A 82 8.49 -16.09 -3.46
C THR A 82 7.14 -16.79 -3.60
N LYS A 83 7.14 -18.07 -4.01
CA LYS A 83 5.92 -18.88 -4.11
C LYS A 83 5.24 -19.05 -2.75
N GLN A 84 6.04 -19.32 -1.71
CA GLN A 84 5.55 -19.45 -0.33
C GLN A 84 4.94 -18.15 0.18
N LEU A 85 5.58 -17.00 -0.09
CA LEU A 85 5.02 -15.69 0.25
C LEU A 85 3.69 -15.45 -0.47
N GLU A 86 3.63 -15.69 -1.78
CA GLU A 86 2.40 -15.52 -2.56
C GLU A 86 1.26 -16.39 -2.01
N ALA A 87 1.55 -17.65 -1.68
CA ALA A 87 0.58 -18.57 -1.08
C ALA A 87 0.13 -18.11 0.31
N ALA A 88 1.07 -17.72 1.18
CA ALA A 88 0.77 -17.23 2.53
C ALA A 88 -0.13 -16.00 2.47
N VAL A 89 0.22 -15.01 1.66
CA VAL A 89 -0.56 -13.78 1.53
C VAL A 89 -1.93 -14.04 0.89
N SER A 90 -2.02 -14.95 -0.08
CA SER A 90 -3.31 -15.36 -0.67
C SER A 90 -4.22 -16.01 0.37
N ASN A 91 -3.69 -16.84 1.28
CA ASN A 91 -4.47 -17.46 2.35
C ASN A 91 -4.99 -16.43 3.36
N MET A 92 -4.25 -15.33 3.54
CA MET A 92 -4.63 -14.23 4.43
C MET A 92 -5.61 -13.25 3.81
N ALA A 93 -5.88 -13.35 2.50
CA ALA A 93 -6.77 -12.44 1.79
C ALA A 93 -8.17 -12.34 2.44
N SER A 94 -8.66 -13.45 3.01
CA SER A 94 -9.95 -13.55 3.70
C SER A 94 -9.97 -12.82 5.06
N LEU A 95 -8.80 -12.58 5.66
CA LEU A 95 -8.66 -11.85 6.93
C LEU A 95 -8.61 -10.33 6.74
N GLY A 96 -8.52 -9.86 5.49
CA GLY A 96 -8.47 -8.43 5.19
C GLY A 96 -9.73 -7.66 5.58
N ALA A 97 -9.58 -6.34 5.71
CA ALA A 97 -10.68 -5.41 5.92
C ALA A 97 -11.75 -5.56 4.82
N ASN A 98 -13.02 -5.29 5.17
CA ASN A 98 -14.11 -5.31 4.21
C ASN A 98 -13.91 -4.14 3.21
N PRO A 99 -13.97 -4.37 1.88
CA PRO A 99 -13.90 -3.29 0.89
C PRO A 99 -14.90 -2.15 1.13
N ARG A 100 -16.07 -2.45 1.70
CA ARG A 100 -17.08 -1.44 2.08
C ARG A 100 -16.54 -0.45 3.11
N VAL A 101 -15.83 -0.92 4.13
CA VAL A 101 -15.21 -0.06 5.15
C VAL A 101 -14.16 0.85 4.51
N LEU A 102 -13.39 0.34 3.56
CA LEU A 102 -12.42 1.15 2.83
C LEU A 102 -13.09 2.22 1.96
N ALA A 103 -14.20 1.87 1.30
CA ALA A 103 -14.98 2.81 0.50
C ALA A 103 -15.58 3.93 1.35
N GLU A 104 -16.16 3.58 2.51
CA GLU A 104 -16.69 4.55 3.48
C GLU A 104 -15.60 5.49 4.00
N ARG A 105 -14.44 4.94 4.39
CA ARG A 105 -13.28 5.72 4.83
C ARG A 105 -12.77 6.66 3.74
N THR A 106 -12.76 6.19 2.49
CA THR A 106 -12.35 7.00 1.34
C THR A 106 -13.31 8.15 1.09
N LEU A 107 -14.62 7.88 1.12
CA LEU A 107 -15.64 8.90 0.92
C LEU A 107 -15.62 9.97 2.02
N ALA A 108 -15.41 9.55 3.28
CA ALA A 108 -15.25 10.48 4.39
C ALA A 108 -14.05 11.41 4.18
N ALA A 109 -12.88 10.86 3.80
CA ALA A 109 -11.70 11.67 3.53
C ALA A 109 -11.86 12.65 2.37
N ILE A 110 -12.59 12.26 1.30
CA ILE A 110 -12.92 13.18 0.19
C ILE A 110 -13.75 14.36 0.70
N ARG A 111 -14.80 14.09 1.50
CA ARG A 111 -15.68 15.14 2.06
C ARG A 111 -14.94 16.10 2.99
N GLU A 112 -13.95 15.59 3.71
CA GLU A 112 -13.11 16.35 4.65
C GLU A 112 -11.90 17.02 3.96
N ASN A 113 -11.73 16.84 2.65
CA ASN A 113 -10.53 17.26 1.91
C ASN A 113 -9.21 16.78 2.57
N ARG A 114 -9.22 15.56 3.10
CA ARG A 114 -8.09 14.96 3.81
C ARG A 114 -7.17 14.23 2.84
N PHE A 115 -5.89 14.58 2.86
CA PHE A 115 -4.89 13.98 1.97
C PHE A 115 -4.63 12.50 2.28
N TRP A 116 -4.29 12.16 3.52
CA TRP A 116 -3.95 10.79 3.93
C TRP A 116 -5.19 9.96 4.27
N ILE A 117 -5.41 8.87 3.53
CA ILE A 117 -6.46 7.88 3.85
C ILE A 117 -5.76 6.58 4.28
N LEU A 118 -5.70 6.37 5.59
CA LEU A 118 -4.89 5.34 6.24
C LEU A 118 -5.77 4.28 6.94
N PRO A 119 -5.20 3.15 7.40
CA PRO A 119 -5.82 2.27 8.37
C PRO A 119 -6.19 2.99 9.67
N PRO A 120 -7.07 2.41 10.51
CA PRO A 120 -7.36 2.96 11.83
C PRO A 120 -6.10 3.12 12.68
N GLU A 121 -6.17 3.97 13.71
CA GLU A 121 -5.12 4.05 14.71
C GLU A 121 -4.87 2.70 15.39
N GLY A 122 -3.61 2.39 15.68
CA GLY A 122 -3.22 1.11 16.29
C GLY A 122 -3.08 -0.08 15.34
N ASP A 123 -3.49 0.05 14.08
CA ASP A 123 -3.33 -0.98 13.05
C ASP A 123 -1.85 -1.40 12.87
N SER A 124 -1.61 -2.70 12.66
CA SER A 124 -0.26 -3.26 12.58
C SER A 124 0.55 -2.74 11.39
N TRP A 125 -0.10 -2.34 10.29
CA TRP A 125 0.59 -1.66 9.18
C TRP A 125 1.02 -0.25 9.54
N ARG A 126 0.23 0.49 10.34
CA ARG A 126 0.65 1.82 10.83
C ARG A 126 1.82 1.71 11.79
N LYS A 127 1.89 0.65 12.61
CA LYS A 127 3.06 0.36 13.45
C LYS A 127 4.30 0.12 12.60
N ALA A 128 4.20 -0.68 11.54
CA ALA A 128 5.28 -0.94 10.61
C ALA A 128 5.80 0.35 9.93
N ALA A 129 4.91 1.20 9.45
CA ALA A 129 5.28 2.48 8.83
C ALA A 129 5.99 3.41 9.81
N ARG A 130 5.50 3.49 11.06
CA ARG A 130 6.15 4.27 12.12
C ARG A 130 7.55 3.74 12.45
N LEU A 131 7.73 2.41 12.49
CA LEU A 131 9.03 1.80 12.75
C LEU A 131 10.04 2.14 11.64
N ARG A 132 9.64 2.00 10.37
CA ARG A 132 10.46 2.40 9.23
C ARG A 132 10.83 3.88 9.28
N ASN A 133 9.89 4.76 9.57
CA ASN A 133 10.18 6.20 9.63
C ASN A 133 11.17 6.52 10.75
N ARG A 134 11.01 5.91 11.93
CA ARG A 134 12.02 6.04 13.00
C ARG A 134 13.39 5.53 12.58
N SER A 135 13.48 4.41 11.86
CA SER A 135 14.79 3.93 11.41
C SER A 135 15.48 4.90 10.44
N ILE A 136 14.71 5.63 9.63
CA ILE A 136 15.22 6.71 8.77
C ILE A 136 15.73 7.88 9.62
N ASP A 137 14.93 8.34 10.57
CA ASP A 137 15.28 9.45 11.47
C ASP A 137 16.55 9.14 12.27
N ASP A 138 16.67 7.89 12.74
CA ASP A 138 17.78 7.41 13.55
C ASP A 138 19.00 6.98 12.71
N GLY A 139 18.89 6.92 11.38
CA GLY A 139 19.95 6.45 10.49
C GLY A 139 20.34 4.97 10.71
N THR A 140 19.41 4.14 11.16
CA THR A 140 19.66 2.72 11.48
C THR A 140 19.28 1.79 10.33
N ASN A 141 19.81 0.56 10.37
CA ASN A 141 19.45 -0.47 9.39
C ASN A 141 17.93 -0.75 9.41
N PRO A 142 17.30 -1.01 8.24
CA PRO A 142 15.88 -1.34 8.18
C PRO A 142 15.52 -2.58 9.02
N THR A 143 14.41 -2.50 9.74
CA THR A 143 13.85 -3.60 10.52
C THR A 143 12.41 -3.90 10.10
N LEU A 144 12.00 -5.16 10.22
CA LEU A 144 10.61 -5.56 10.03
C LEU A 144 9.86 -5.42 11.36
N GLY A 145 8.62 -4.94 11.32
CA GLY A 145 7.77 -4.80 12.50
C GLY A 145 6.30 -4.72 12.12
N GLY A 146 5.40 -4.84 13.11
CA GLY A 146 3.96 -4.86 12.86
C GLY A 146 3.57 -5.98 11.90
N ALA A 147 2.71 -5.67 10.93
CA ALA A 147 2.26 -6.66 9.95
C ALA A 147 3.41 -7.33 9.17
N LEU A 148 4.52 -6.62 8.94
CA LEU A 148 5.67 -7.17 8.22
C LEU A 148 6.50 -8.16 9.06
N ALA A 149 6.34 -8.15 10.38
CA ALA A 149 6.93 -9.14 11.29
C ALA A 149 5.94 -10.26 11.69
N GLY A 150 4.74 -10.28 11.08
CA GLY A 150 3.67 -11.24 11.43
C GLY A 150 2.84 -10.84 12.66
N GLU A 151 3.00 -9.62 13.19
CA GLU A 151 2.28 -9.17 14.38
C GLU A 151 0.86 -8.70 14.04
N GLY A 152 -0.14 -9.24 14.76
CA GLY A 152 -1.53 -8.78 14.65
C GLY A 152 -2.19 -9.12 13.31
N LEU A 153 -1.77 -10.23 12.70
CA LEU A 153 -2.44 -10.88 11.58
C LEU A 153 -3.27 -12.08 12.07
#